data_AF-A0A0J6XS98-F1
#
_entry.id   AF-A0A0J6XS98-F1
#
_cell.length_a   1.000
_cell.length_b   1.000
_cell.length_c   1.000
_cell.angle_alpha   90.00
_cell.angle_beta   90.00
_cell.angle_gamma   90.00
#
_symmetry.space_group_name_H-M   'P 1'
#
loop_
_entity.id
_entity.type
_entity.pdbx_description
1 polymer ?
#
loop_
_entity_poly.entity_id
_entity_poly.type
_entity_poly.pdbx_seq_one_letter_code
_entity_poly.pdbx_strand_id
1 'polypeptide(L)'
;MDDYPALNVFWSMLWFFLWIMWLFLLFKIVTDIFRDHEMNGWAKAGWLIFVILLPFLGVLVYVIARGKGMTQRDVKQAKENEAALQDYIRQTAGSSPAGASHADELAKLVALKDKGDLSEAEFQQAKTKLLT
;
A
#
# COMPACT_ATOMS: atom_id res chain seq x y z
N MET A 1 -13.54 5.12 7.34
CA MET A 1 -12.48 4.94 6.32
C MET A 1 -12.11 6.34 5.94
N ASP A 2 -11.02 6.86 6.49
CA ASP A 2 -10.65 8.26 6.28
C ASP A 2 -10.33 8.43 4.80
N ASP A 3 -11.26 9.03 4.07
CA ASP A 3 -10.97 9.54 2.74
C ASP A 3 -9.82 10.53 2.92
N TYR A 4 -8.66 10.24 2.32
CA TYR A 4 -7.52 11.15 2.29
C TYR A 4 -7.65 12.02 1.04
N PRO A 5 -8.41 13.13 1.06
CA PRO A 5 -8.63 13.96 -0.12
C PRO A 5 -7.30 14.50 -0.65
N ALA A 6 -6.34 14.82 0.24
CA ALA A 6 -5.02 15.28 -0.14
C ALA A 6 -4.23 14.21 -0.93
N LEU A 7 -4.28 12.94 -0.49
CA LEU A 7 -3.60 11.85 -1.18
C LEU A 7 -4.25 11.57 -2.55
N ASN A 8 -5.59 11.58 -2.62
CA ASN A 8 -6.31 11.42 -3.88
C ASN A 8 -6.03 12.56 -4.88
N VAL A 9 -5.96 13.81 -4.40
CA VAL A 9 -5.59 14.97 -5.23
C VAL A 9 -4.13 14.87 -5.67
N PHE A 10 -3.23 14.45 -4.79
CA PHE A 10 -1.82 14.20 -5.16
C PHE A 10 -1.70 13.16 -6.27
N TRP A 11 -2.38 12.02 -6.16
CA TRP A 11 -2.40 10.99 -7.20
C TRP A 11 -3.00 11.50 -8.51
N SER A 12 -4.08 12.28 -8.44
CA SER A 12 -4.71 12.88 -9.62
C SER A 12 -3.77 13.88 -10.30
N MET A 13 -3.06 14.70 -9.53
CA MET A 13 -2.05 15.63 -10.04
C MET A 13 -0.85 14.90 -10.65
N LEU A 14 -0.37 13.83 -10.01
CA LEU A 14 0.71 12.99 -10.54
C LEU A 14 0.31 12.32 -11.86
N TRP A 15 -0.90 11.77 -11.94
CA TRP A 15 -1.45 11.22 -13.18
C TRP A 15 -1.60 12.28 -14.27
N PHE A 16 -2.09 13.47 -13.93
CA PHE A 16 -2.17 14.58 -14.86
C PHE A 16 -0.79 15.00 -15.38
N PHE A 17 0.20 15.10 -14.49
CA PHE A 17 1.59 15.41 -14.85
C PHE A 17 2.17 14.34 -15.79
N LEU A 18 2.00 13.06 -15.45
CA LEU A 18 2.49 11.95 -16.28
C LEU A 18 1.79 11.91 -17.63
N TRP A 19 0.50 12.28 -17.70
CA TRP A 19 -0.23 12.41 -18.96
C TRP A 19 0.33 13.54 -19.84
N ILE A 20 0.61 14.70 -19.25
CA ILE A 20 1.27 15.81 -19.96
C ILE A 20 2.68 15.42 -20.41
N MET A 21 3.47 14.80 -19.54
CA MET A 21 4.82 14.33 -19.86
C MET A 21 4.79 13.31 -21.00
N TRP A 22 3.84 12.40 -20.97
CA TRP A 22 3.63 11.42 -22.03
C TRP A 22 3.31 12.09 -23.37
N LEU A 23 2.42 13.08 -23.40
CA LEU A 23 2.13 13.87 -24.62
C LEU A 23 3.38 14.59 -25.13
N PHE A 24 4.15 15.19 -24.24
CA PHE A 24 5.40 15.87 -24.61
C PHE A 24 6.40 14.89 -25.24
N LEU A 25 6.56 13.70 -24.67
CA LEU A 25 7.40 12.65 -25.25
C LEU A 25 6.87 12.18 -26.61
N LEU A 26 5.55 12.04 -26.77
CA LEU A 26 4.94 11.71 -28.05
C LEU A 26 5.30 12.76 -29.10
N PHE A 27 5.09 14.05 -28.81
CA PHE A 27 5.45 15.12 -29.74
C PHE A 27 6.95 15.18 -30.03
N LYS A 28 7.79 14.96 -29.01
CA LYS A 28 9.26 14.90 -29.17
C LYS A 28 9.66 13.77 -30.11
N ILE A 29 9.13 12.56 -29.91
CA ILE A 29 9.42 11.38 -30.73
C ILE A 29 8.92 11.60 -32.15
N VAL A 30 7.70 12.12 -32.33
CA VAL A 30 7.15 12.45 -33.65
C VAL A 30 8.07 13.45 -34.36
N THR A 31 8.48 14.53 -33.69
CA THR A 31 9.40 15.54 -34.26
C THR A 31 10.76 14.94 -34.60
N ASP A 32 11.28 14.04 -33.77
CA ASP A 32 12.56 13.38 -34.01
C ASP A 32 12.50 12.45 -35.24
N ILE A 33 11.43 11.66 -35.38
CA ILE A 33 11.17 10.85 -36.58
C ILE A 33 11.08 11.71 -37.85
N PHE A 34 10.43 12.88 -37.75
CA PHE A 34 10.36 13.80 -38.88
C PHE A 34 11.71 14.43 -39.21
N ARG A 35 12.52 14.73 -38.18
CA ARG A 35 13.87 15.32 -38.31
C ARG A 35 14.90 14.33 -38.82
N ASP A 36 14.67 13.02 -38.74
CA ASP A 36 15.50 12.06 -39.44
C ASP A 36 15.18 12.10 -40.95
N HIS A 37 16.10 12.65 -41.75
CA HIS A 37 15.91 12.80 -43.21
C HIS A 37 16.39 11.55 -43.97
N GLU A 38 17.03 10.59 -43.30
CA GLU A 38 17.54 9.35 -43.90
C GLU A 38 16.48 8.24 -43.88
N MET A 39 15.47 8.35 -43.02
CA MET A 39 14.35 7.40 -42.96
C MET A 39 13.38 7.54 -44.13
N ASN A 40 13.14 6.42 -44.83
CA ASN A 40 12.14 6.30 -45.89
C ASN A 40 10.72 6.66 -45.36
N GLY A 41 9.89 7.33 -46.18
CA GLY A 41 8.58 7.84 -45.76
C GLY A 41 7.63 6.78 -45.21
N TRP A 42 7.73 5.54 -45.69
CA TRP A 42 6.98 4.39 -45.16
C TRP A 42 7.38 4.00 -43.73
N ALA A 43 8.68 4.12 -43.41
CA ALA A 43 9.15 3.88 -42.04
C ALA A 43 8.59 4.95 -41.10
N LYS A 44 8.59 6.23 -41.52
CA LYS A 44 7.98 7.34 -40.75
C LYS A 44 6.49 7.10 -40.49
N ALA A 45 5.74 6.68 -41.51
CA ALA A 45 4.32 6.38 -41.37
C ALA A 45 4.06 5.21 -40.41
N GLY A 46 4.83 4.12 -40.52
CA GLY A 46 4.73 2.98 -39.61
C GLY A 46 5.04 3.35 -38.16
N TRP A 47 6.09 4.14 -37.93
CA TRP A 47 6.44 4.64 -36.61
C TRP A 47 5.39 5.57 -36.02
N LEU A 48 4.81 6.46 -36.83
CA LEU A 48 3.75 7.36 -36.39
C LEU A 48 2.49 6.59 -35.97
N ILE A 49 2.09 5.59 -36.76
CA ILE A 49 0.98 4.68 -36.40
C ILE A 49 1.29 3.93 -35.10
N PHE A 50 2.50 3.37 -34.98
CA PHE A 50 2.89 2.63 -33.79
C PHE A 50 2.87 3.50 -32.52
N VAL A 51 3.42 4.72 -32.58
CA VAL A 51 3.43 5.68 -31.46
C VAL A 51 2.01 6.12 -31.09
N ILE A 52 1.13 6.32 -32.07
CA ILE A 52 -0.28 6.68 -31.83
C ILE A 52 -1.08 5.51 -31.24
N LEU A 53 -0.80 4.27 -31.67
CA LEU A 53 -1.54 3.08 -31.22
C LEU A 53 -1.05 2.53 -29.89
N LEU A 54 0.23 2.68 -29.54
CA LEU A 54 0.79 2.23 -28.27
C LEU A 54 0.01 2.64 -27.00
N PRO A 55 -0.49 3.88 -26.82
CA PRO A 55 -1.32 4.22 -25.67
C PRO A 55 -2.60 3.37 -25.61
N PHE A 56 -3.25 3.14 -26.76
CA PHE A 56 -4.45 2.32 -26.84
C PHE A 56 -4.14 0.84 -26.62
N LEU A 57 -2.98 0.36 -27.11
CA LEU A 57 -2.55 -1.01 -26.91
C LEU A 57 -2.31 -1.30 -25.42
N GLY A 58 -1.69 -0.38 -24.68
CA GLY A 58 -1.52 -0.50 -23.23
C GLY A 58 -2.84 -0.59 -22.47
N VAL A 59 -3.82 0.25 -22.83
CA VAL A 59 -5.17 0.21 -22.25
C VAL A 59 -5.89 -1.08 -22.62
N LEU A 60 -5.82 -1.52 -23.88
CA LEU A 60 -6.46 -2.74 -24.35
C LEU A 60 -5.89 -3.98 -23.64
N VAL A 61 -4.56 -4.07 -23.52
CA VAL A 61 -3.89 -5.13 -22.76
C VAL A 61 -4.28 -5.06 -21.29
N TYR A 62 -4.30 -3.88 -20.67
CA TYR A 62 -4.70 -3.71 -19.27
C TYR A 62 -6.13 -4.22 -19.03
N VAL A 63 -7.08 -3.85 -19.90
CA VAL A 63 -8.47 -4.29 -19.80
C VAL A 63 -8.59 -5.80 -20.02
N ILE A 64 -7.89 -6.37 -21.01
CA ILE A 64 -7.91 -7.81 -21.28
C ILE A 64 -7.25 -8.60 -20.14
N ALA A 65 -6.11 -8.15 -19.64
CA ALA A 65 -5.35 -8.81 -18.59
C ALA A 65 -6.03 -8.68 -17.22
N ARG A 66 -6.65 -7.53 -16.93
CA ARG A 66 -7.15 -7.20 -15.59
C ARG A 66 -8.67 -7.23 -15.46
N GLY A 67 -9.41 -7.21 -16.56
CA GLY A 67 -10.88 -7.27 -16.58
C GLY A 67 -11.45 -8.56 -15.96
N LYS A 68 -10.67 -9.66 -15.93
CA LYS A 68 -11.07 -10.92 -15.28
C LYS A 68 -10.89 -10.94 -13.75
N GLY A 69 -10.09 -10.02 -13.18
CA GLY A 69 -9.68 -10.06 -11.78
C GLY A 69 -10.59 -9.32 -10.81
N MET A 70 -11.44 -8.41 -11.29
CA MET A 70 -12.32 -7.61 -10.44
C MET A 70 -13.49 -8.46 -9.90
N THR A 71 -14.13 -9.22 -10.78
CA THR A 71 -15.30 -10.05 -10.43
C THR A 71 -14.98 -11.20 -9.46
N GLN A 72 -13.77 -11.77 -9.49
CA GLN A 72 -13.42 -12.91 -8.63
C GLN A 72 -13.00 -12.52 -7.22
N ARG A 73 -12.47 -11.30 -7.01
CA ARG A 73 -12.00 -10.84 -5.70
C ARG A 73 -13.15 -10.49 -4.78
N ASP A 74 -14.20 -9.88 -5.33
CA ASP A 74 -15.39 -9.53 -4.57
C ASP A 74 -16.10 -10.77 -3.99
N VAL A 75 -16.15 -11.87 -4.76
CA VAL A 75 -16.75 -13.14 -4.31
C VAL A 75 -15.88 -13.85 -3.25
N LYS A 76 -14.55 -13.80 -3.38
CA LYS A 76 -13.65 -14.47 -2.45
C LYS A 76 -13.57 -13.75 -1.09
N GLN A 77 -13.54 -12.41 -1.12
CA GLN A 77 -13.45 -11.60 0.10
C GLN A 77 -14.72 -11.68 0.95
N ALA A 78 -15.88 -11.85 0.31
CA ALA A 78 -17.13 -12.14 1.01
C ALA A 78 -17.05 -13.45 1.82
N LYS A 79 -16.49 -14.52 1.24
CA LYS A 79 -16.38 -15.84 1.91
C LYS A 79 -15.35 -15.87 3.04
N GLU A 80 -14.21 -15.18 2.90
CA GLU A 80 -13.14 -15.22 3.92
C GLU A 80 -13.52 -14.44 5.18
N ASN A 81 -14.26 -13.32 5.03
CA ASN A 81 -14.75 -12.56 6.16
C ASN A 81 -15.74 -13.36 7.03
N GLU A 82 -16.57 -14.22 6.42
CA GLU A 82 -17.50 -15.08 7.16
C GLU A 82 -16.76 -16.14 8.01
N ALA A 83 -15.67 -16.71 7.49
CA ALA A 83 -14.90 -17.75 8.19
C ALA A 83 -14.09 -17.21 9.38
N ALA A 84 -13.42 -16.05 9.20
CA ALA A 84 -12.59 -15.46 10.26
C ALA A 84 -13.41 -15.01 11.49
N LEU A 85 -14.66 -14.59 11.25
CA LEU A 85 -15.57 -14.23 12.33
C LEU A 85 -15.87 -15.43 13.25
N GLN A 86 -15.98 -16.64 12.69
CA GLN A 86 -16.27 -17.85 13.46
C GLN A 86 -15.10 -18.28 14.35
N ASP A 87 -13.86 -18.18 13.87
CA ASP A 87 -12.67 -18.63 14.60
C ASP A 87 -12.30 -17.72 15.79
N TYR A 88 -12.49 -16.42 15.65
CA TYR A 88 -12.24 -15.46 16.73
C TYR A 88 -13.13 -15.73 17.96
N ILE A 89 -14.41 -16.05 17.72
CA ILE A 89 -15.37 -16.43 18.76
C ILE A 89 -14.89 -17.69 19.50
N ARG A 90 -14.21 -18.60 18.81
CA ARG A 90 -13.76 -19.88 19.39
C ARG A 90 -12.49 -19.76 20.23
N GLN A 91 -11.55 -18.92 19.83
CA GLN A 91 -10.22 -18.85 20.46
C GLN A 91 -10.19 -17.94 21.70
N THR A 92 -10.92 -16.83 21.68
CA THR A 92 -11.01 -15.91 22.83
C THR A 92 -11.70 -16.53 24.03
N ALA A 93 -12.55 -17.54 23.81
CA ALA A 93 -13.15 -18.31 24.90
C ALA A 93 -12.17 -19.31 25.57
N GLY A 94 -10.96 -19.55 25.03
CA GLY A 94 -10.12 -20.70 25.40
C GLY A 94 -8.73 -20.45 26.02
N SER A 95 -8.23 -19.20 26.19
CA SER A 95 -6.77 -18.99 26.44
C SER A 95 -6.35 -17.87 27.41
N SER A 96 -7.07 -17.59 28.50
CA SER A 96 -6.54 -16.71 29.57
C SER A 96 -6.78 -17.24 30.99
N PRO A 97 -5.72 -17.59 31.75
CA PRO A 97 -5.65 -17.44 33.20
C PRO A 97 -4.84 -16.18 33.57
N ALA A 98 -5.46 -15.25 34.30
CA ALA A 98 -5.06 -13.86 34.53
C ALA A 98 -3.82 -13.59 35.43
N GLY A 99 -2.83 -14.49 35.50
CA GLY A 99 -1.74 -14.42 36.49
C GLY A 99 -0.32 -14.22 35.97
N ALA A 100 -0.02 -14.50 34.70
CA ALA A 100 1.36 -14.53 34.20
C ALA A 100 1.93 -13.16 33.76
N SER A 101 1.06 -12.23 33.34
CA SER A 101 1.45 -10.90 32.82
C SER A 101 2.19 -10.04 33.85
N HIS A 102 1.78 -10.11 35.12
CA HIS A 102 2.26 -9.21 36.16
C HIS A 102 3.71 -9.50 36.60
N ALA A 103 4.15 -10.76 36.54
CA ALA A 103 5.50 -11.15 36.90
C ALA A 103 6.55 -10.60 35.92
N ASP A 104 6.26 -10.65 34.62
CA ASP A 104 7.14 -10.15 33.56
C ASP A 104 7.27 -8.62 33.61
N GLU A 105 6.22 -7.92 34.01
CA GLU A 105 6.21 -6.47 34.16
C GLU A 105 6.99 -6.00 35.40
N LEU A 106 6.94 -6.73 36.52
CA LEU A 106 7.75 -6.46 37.72
C LEU A 106 9.26 -6.56 37.46
N ALA A 107 9.68 -7.55 36.67
CA ALA A 107 11.08 -7.74 36.31
C ALA A 107 11.66 -6.52 35.56
N LYS A 108 10.85 -5.88 34.70
CA LYS A 108 11.26 -4.67 33.97
C LYS A 108 11.44 -3.46 34.87
N LEU A 109 10.62 -3.31 35.91
CA LEU A 109 10.71 -2.17 36.84
C LEU A 109 12.01 -2.18 37.65
N VAL A 110 12.48 -3.36 38.09
CA VAL A 110 13.73 -3.50 38.87
C VAL A 110 14.94 -3.05 38.04
N ALA A 111 14.99 -3.46 36.77
CA ALA A 111 16.08 -3.13 35.87
C ALA A 111 16.23 -1.62 35.61
N LEU A 112 15.13 -0.86 35.67
CA LEU A 112 15.14 0.59 35.48
C LEU A 112 15.64 1.34 36.72
N LYS A 113 15.34 0.81 37.91
CA LYS A 113 15.86 1.35 39.18
C LYS A 113 17.38 1.22 39.26
N ASP A 114 17.92 0.05 38.95
CA ASP A 114 19.37 -0.21 39.05
C ASP A 114 20.21 0.67 38.12
N LYS A 115 19.63 1.14 37.01
CA LYS A 115 20.26 2.09 36.09
C LYS A 115 20.28 3.53 36.61
N GLY A 116 19.61 3.81 37.73
CA GLY A 116 19.44 5.17 38.25
C GLY A 116 18.41 6.00 37.48
N ASP A 117 17.69 5.39 36.51
CA ASP A 117 16.66 6.05 35.70
C ASP A 117 15.35 6.23 36.47
N LEU A 118 15.20 5.55 37.61
CA LEU A 118 14.00 5.59 38.44
C LEU A 118 14.37 5.81 39.90
N SER A 119 13.78 6.82 40.53
CA SER A 119 13.98 7.05 41.95
C SER A 119 13.30 5.96 42.78
N GLU A 120 13.79 5.71 44.01
CA GLU A 120 13.20 4.69 44.90
C GLU A 120 11.70 4.93 45.12
N ALA A 121 11.28 6.18 45.22
CA ALA A 121 9.88 6.55 45.44
C ALA A 121 8.97 6.13 44.27
N GLU A 122 9.43 6.28 43.03
CA GLU A 122 8.67 5.93 41.83
C GLU A 122 8.63 4.42 41.61
N PHE A 123 9.72 3.72 41.92
CA PHE A 123 9.76 2.25 41.86
C PHE A 123 8.72 1.62 42.80
N GLN A 124 8.62 2.12 44.04
CA GLN A 124 7.65 1.59 45.01
C GLN A 124 6.19 1.85 44.57
N GLN A 125 5.87 3.02 44.01
CA GLN A 125 4.53 3.28 43.47
C GLN A 125 4.16 2.33 42.32
N ALA A 126 5.09 2.12 41.37
CA ALA A 126 4.85 1.24 40.23
C ALA A 126 4.65 -0.22 40.68
N LYS A 127 5.45 -0.68 41.65
CA LYS A 127 5.30 -2.01 42.25
C LYS A 127 3.93 -2.19 42.93
N THR A 128 3.46 -1.20 43.70
CA THR A 128 2.14 -1.28 44.35
C THR A 128 1.02 -1.34 43.32
N LYS A 129 1.08 -0.54 42.24
CA LYS A 129 0.06 -0.56 41.18
C LYS A 129 0.00 -1.90 40.43
N LEU A 130 1.11 -2.63 40.38
CA LEU A 130 1.19 -3.90 39.69
C LEU A 130 0.80 -5.10 40.56
N LEU A 131 0.97 -4.99 41.88
CA LEU A 131 0.66 -6.02 42.88
C LEU A 131 -0.71 -5.84 43.54
N THR A 132 -1.43 -4.76 43.21
CA THR A 132 -2.81 -4.49 43.63
C THR A 132 -3.74 -4.76 42.46
#